data_AF-A0A3B1B1Z1-F1
#
_entry.id   AF-A0A3B1B1Z1-F1
#
_cell.length_a   1.000
_cell.length_b   1.000
_cell.length_c   1.000
_cell.angle_alpha   90.00
_cell.angle_beta   90.00
_cell.angle_gamma   90.00
#
_symmetry.space_group_name_H-M   'P 1'
#
loop_
_entity.id
_entity.type
_entity.pdbx_description
1 polymer ?
#
loop_
_entity_poly.entity_id
_entity_poly.type
_entity_poly.pdbx_seq_one_letter_code
_entity_poly.pdbx_strand_id
1 'polypeptide(L)'
;MSNKTLCSASTSMNINASKLKVWSKVGFYEHVTKAPSWLLRLSLPVPLAVEGKHKSVGDTCRCRYSDGGYLTKRITRVLDGNRIEFEIIEQSIRYQNSIKLLGGYIEVEESGNNKSSVNMVTYYDNRIRFKLISGYFINMVIKIMHRFVMNDMQSQLGVNSANSATVIEN
;
A
#
# COMPACT_ATOMS: atom_id res chain seq x y z
N MET A 1 -8.25 -27.15 14.37
CA MET A 1 -7.45 -25.93 14.10
C MET A 1 -7.20 -25.86 12.60
N SER A 2 -7.89 -25.00 11.85
CA SER A 2 -7.70 -24.93 10.39
C SER A 2 -6.31 -24.44 10.05
N ASN A 3 -5.57 -25.21 9.26
CA ASN A 3 -4.31 -24.80 8.62
C ASN A 3 -4.55 -23.52 7.81
N LYS A 4 -4.19 -22.37 8.39
CA LYS A 4 -4.20 -21.08 7.70
C LYS A 4 -3.17 -21.16 6.58
N THR A 5 -3.60 -21.17 5.33
CA THR A 5 -2.67 -21.07 4.20
C THR A 5 -2.26 -19.61 4.10
N LEU A 6 -1.13 -19.25 4.73
CA LEU A 6 -0.55 -17.92 4.64
C LEU A 6 -0.08 -17.70 3.20
N CYS A 7 -0.80 -16.87 2.46
CA CYS A 7 -0.42 -16.45 1.12
C CYS A 7 0.16 -15.03 1.18
N SER A 8 0.99 -14.69 0.18
CA SER A 8 1.50 -13.34 0.01
C SER A 8 1.42 -12.90 -1.45
N ALA A 9 1.31 -11.61 -1.66
CA ALA A 9 1.51 -10.98 -2.95
C ALA A 9 2.53 -9.84 -2.78
N SER A 10 3.51 -9.81 -3.67
CA SER A 10 4.60 -8.84 -3.67
C SER A 10 4.61 -8.03 -4.97
N THR A 11 5.03 -6.79 -4.89
CA THR A 11 5.26 -5.89 -6.04
C THR A 11 6.49 -5.06 -5.76
N SER A 12 7.27 -4.80 -6.81
CA SER A 12 8.46 -3.96 -6.75
C SER A 12 8.39 -2.89 -7.86
N MET A 13 8.88 -1.69 -7.57
CA MET A 13 9.00 -0.60 -8.55
C MET A 13 10.25 0.23 -8.28
N ASN A 14 10.98 0.57 -9.33
CA ASN A 14 12.08 1.52 -9.25
C ASN A 14 11.55 2.96 -9.40
N ILE A 15 11.95 3.84 -8.48
CA ILE A 15 11.63 5.26 -8.49
C ILE A 15 12.91 6.06 -8.68
N ASN A 16 12.90 7.01 -9.63
CA ASN A 16 14.02 7.91 -9.93
C ASN A 16 14.14 9.03 -8.90
N ALA A 17 14.37 8.67 -7.64
CA ALA A 17 14.71 9.59 -6.56
C ALA A 17 15.55 8.87 -5.49
N SER A 18 16.30 9.65 -4.70
CA SER A 18 17.04 9.13 -3.55
C SER A 18 16.12 8.46 -2.54
N LYS A 19 16.69 7.50 -1.81
CA LYS A 19 15.98 6.72 -0.79
C LYS A 19 15.29 7.61 0.24
N LEU A 20 15.95 8.66 0.69
CA LEU A 20 15.38 9.62 1.64
C LEU A 20 14.13 10.32 1.07
N LYS A 21 14.18 10.75 -0.20
CA LYS A 21 13.03 11.38 -0.86
C LYS A 21 11.89 10.40 -1.01
N VAL A 22 12.16 9.17 -1.44
CA VAL A 22 11.14 8.12 -1.56
C VAL A 22 10.55 7.75 -0.20
N TRP A 23 11.38 7.59 0.82
CA TRP A 23 10.97 7.29 2.20
C TRP A 23 10.03 8.37 2.76
N SER A 24 10.31 9.66 2.49
CA SER A 24 9.42 10.76 2.91
C SER A 24 8.01 10.71 2.31
N LYS A 25 7.82 9.91 1.25
CA LYS A 25 6.55 9.67 0.56
C LYS A 25 5.95 8.31 0.85
N VAL A 26 6.62 7.47 1.64
CA VAL A 26 6.04 6.20 2.08
C VAL A 26 4.80 6.51 2.90
N GLY A 27 3.68 6.02 2.41
CA GLY A 27 2.37 6.11 3.03
C GLY A 27 1.52 4.96 2.51
N PHE A 28 0.44 4.67 3.21
CA PHE A 28 -0.51 3.68 2.74
C PHE A 28 -1.36 4.19 1.58
N TYR A 29 -1.98 3.25 0.84
CA TYR A 29 -2.90 3.48 -0.28
C TYR A 29 -3.91 4.59 -0.04
N GLU A 30 -4.30 4.81 1.20
CA GLU A 30 -5.36 5.73 1.54
C GLU A 30 -4.87 7.17 1.78
N HIS A 31 -3.56 7.41 1.78
CA HIS A 31 -2.97 8.75 1.72
C HIS A 31 -2.75 9.25 0.29
N VAL A 32 -3.11 8.44 -0.71
CA VAL A 32 -3.05 8.82 -2.12
C VAL A 32 -4.16 9.84 -2.40
N THR A 33 -3.79 11.05 -2.81
CA THR A 33 -4.73 12.14 -3.12
C THR A 33 -5.38 11.99 -4.49
N LYS A 34 -4.90 11.06 -5.32
CA LYS A 34 -5.42 10.80 -6.67
C LYS A 34 -6.61 9.84 -6.62
N ALA A 35 -7.62 10.12 -7.43
CA ALA A 35 -8.74 9.21 -7.60
C ALA A 35 -8.27 7.91 -8.31
N PRO A 36 -8.67 6.71 -7.82
CA PRO A 36 -8.33 5.45 -8.47
C PRO A 36 -8.90 5.38 -9.89
N SER A 37 -8.14 4.78 -10.80
CA SER A 37 -8.57 4.52 -12.18
C SER A 37 -9.75 3.56 -12.22
N TRP A 38 -10.51 3.54 -13.33
CA TRP A 38 -11.74 2.76 -13.46
C TRP A 38 -11.56 1.24 -13.16
N LEU A 39 -10.43 0.64 -13.55
CA LEU A 39 -10.09 -0.75 -13.23
C LEU A 39 -9.91 -1.01 -11.73
N LEU A 40 -9.34 -0.04 -11.00
CA LEU A 40 -9.22 -0.09 -9.56
C LEU A 40 -10.60 0.08 -8.89
N ARG A 41 -11.46 0.97 -9.40
CA ARG A 41 -12.84 1.13 -8.89
C ARG A 41 -13.70 -0.13 -9.03
N LEU A 42 -13.43 -0.94 -10.05
CA LEU A 42 -14.11 -2.23 -10.29
C LEU A 42 -13.62 -3.35 -9.37
N SER A 43 -12.37 -3.29 -8.89
CA SER A 43 -11.70 -4.37 -8.15
C SER A 43 -11.45 -4.07 -6.68
N LEU A 44 -11.40 -2.79 -6.30
CA LEU A 44 -11.19 -2.30 -4.95
C LEU A 44 -12.16 -1.14 -4.68
N PRO A 45 -12.83 -1.14 -3.52
CA PRO A 45 -13.74 -0.06 -3.20
C PRO A 45 -12.93 1.23 -2.99
N VAL A 46 -13.49 2.36 -3.41
CA VAL A 46 -12.76 3.63 -3.45
C VAL A 46 -12.59 4.15 -2.01
N PRO A 47 -11.38 4.53 -1.57
CA PRO A 47 -11.19 5.09 -0.25
C PRO A 47 -11.92 6.43 -0.17
N LEU A 48 -12.83 6.56 0.81
CA LEU A 48 -13.61 7.77 1.05
C LEU A 48 -12.98 8.65 2.12
N ALA A 49 -12.43 8.02 3.16
CA ALA A 49 -11.90 8.72 4.32
C ALA A 49 -10.80 7.90 4.99
N VAL A 50 -9.85 8.62 5.57
CA VAL A 50 -8.78 8.08 6.40
C VAL A 50 -8.81 8.78 7.74
N GLU A 51 -8.89 8.00 8.81
CA GLU A 51 -8.89 8.47 10.19
C GLU A 51 -7.70 7.85 10.93
N GLY A 52 -6.95 8.66 11.67
CA GLY A 52 -5.89 8.18 12.56
C GLY A 52 -4.47 8.55 12.15
N LYS A 53 -3.49 7.82 12.69
CA LYS A 53 -2.04 8.04 12.52
C LYS A 53 -1.40 6.83 11.83
N HIS A 54 -0.20 6.98 11.27
CA HIS A 54 0.40 5.93 10.44
C HIS A 54 1.94 5.97 10.36
N LYS A 55 2.63 6.62 11.30
CA LYS A 55 4.09 6.84 11.21
C LYS A 55 4.88 6.15 12.31
N SER A 56 4.27 5.89 13.46
CA SER A 56 4.94 5.34 14.63
C SER A 56 4.37 3.96 14.98
N VAL A 57 5.18 3.11 15.61
CA VAL A 57 4.70 1.81 16.10
C VAL A 57 3.52 2.01 17.04
N GLY A 58 2.47 1.21 16.86
CA GLY A 58 1.22 1.32 17.59
C GLY A 58 0.21 2.28 16.96
N ASP A 59 0.61 3.15 16.03
CA ASP A 59 -0.32 3.99 15.29
C ASP A 59 -1.35 3.14 14.56
N THR A 60 -2.60 3.59 14.62
CA THR A 60 -3.71 2.96 13.91
C THR A 60 -4.31 3.90 12.87
N CYS A 61 -4.58 3.35 11.70
CA CYS A 61 -5.19 4.05 10.58
C CYS A 61 -6.42 3.27 10.11
N ARG A 62 -7.59 3.90 10.18
CA ARG A 62 -8.85 3.33 9.68
C ARG A 62 -9.19 3.97 8.35
N CYS A 63 -9.43 3.11 7.38
CA CYS A 63 -9.73 3.45 6.00
C CYS A 63 -11.17 3.04 5.71
N ARG A 64 -12.01 3.98 5.29
CA ARG A 64 -13.41 3.71 4.91
C ARG A 64 -13.54 3.71 3.40
N TYR A 65 -14.43 2.86 2.89
CA TYR A 65 -14.63 2.67 1.46
C TYR A 65 -16.06 2.98 1.02
N SER A 66 -16.23 3.21 -0.28
CA SER A 66 -17.50 3.62 -0.89
C SER A 66 -18.64 2.62 -0.77
N ASP A 67 -18.33 1.35 -0.51
CA ASP A 67 -19.30 0.30 -0.26
C ASP A 67 -19.75 0.23 1.23
N GLY A 68 -19.33 1.20 2.04
CA GLY A 68 -19.57 1.24 3.49
C GLY A 68 -18.59 0.36 4.29
N GLY A 69 -17.67 -0.33 3.62
CA GLY A 69 -16.67 -1.15 4.27
C GLY A 69 -15.52 -0.35 4.89
N TYR A 70 -14.71 -1.02 5.71
CA TYR A 70 -13.49 -0.44 6.29
C TYR A 70 -12.37 -1.46 6.51
N LEU A 71 -11.14 -0.94 6.58
CA LEU A 71 -9.94 -1.65 7.02
C LEU A 71 -9.25 -0.81 8.09
N THR A 72 -8.89 -1.43 9.22
CA THR A 72 -8.07 -0.79 10.26
C THR A 72 -6.69 -1.44 10.28
N LYS A 73 -5.67 -0.63 10.02
CA LYS A 73 -4.25 -1.01 10.03
C LYS A 73 -3.61 -0.56 11.33
N ARG A 74 -2.67 -1.35 11.85
CA ARG A 74 -1.79 -0.95 12.96
C ARG A 74 -0.34 -1.11 12.55
N ILE A 75 0.49 -0.09 12.80
CA ILE A 75 1.94 -0.19 12.58
C ILE A 75 2.55 -1.09 13.65
N THR A 76 3.25 -2.13 13.21
CA THR A 76 3.90 -3.10 14.10
C THR A 76 5.39 -2.86 14.21
N ARG A 77 6.01 -2.30 13.17
CA ARG A 77 7.45 -2.01 13.14
C ARG A 77 7.77 -0.88 12.19
N VAL A 78 8.74 -0.05 12.58
CA VAL A 78 9.36 0.96 11.71
C VAL A 78 10.87 0.81 11.82
N LEU A 79 11.53 0.59 10.69
CA LEU A 79 12.97 0.74 10.52
C LEU A 79 13.16 2.04 9.75
N ASP A 80 13.60 3.09 10.44
CA ASP A 80 13.66 4.41 9.84
C ASP A 80 14.54 4.43 8.57
N GLY A 81 14.07 5.15 7.56
CA GLY A 81 14.66 5.20 6.22
C GLY A 81 14.50 3.93 5.38
N ASN A 82 13.98 2.83 5.93
CA ASN A 82 14.04 1.51 5.31
C ASN A 82 12.69 0.84 5.12
N ARG A 83 11.92 0.64 6.21
CA ARG A 83 10.80 -0.31 6.20
C ARG A 83 9.73 0.04 7.21
N ILE A 84 8.48 -0.07 6.81
CA ILE A 84 7.32 0.00 7.69
C ILE A 84 6.50 -1.28 7.56
N GLU A 85 6.20 -1.90 8.70
CA GLU A 85 5.38 -3.10 8.79
C GLU A 85 4.05 -2.78 9.48
N PHE A 86 3.01 -3.45 9.04
CA PHE A 86 1.67 -3.27 9.58
C PHE A 86 0.91 -4.58 9.62
N GLU A 87 -0.10 -4.62 10.46
CA GLU A 87 -1.10 -5.68 10.50
C GLU A 87 -2.51 -5.11 10.27
N ILE A 88 -3.43 -5.96 9.84
CA ILE A 88 -4.86 -5.64 9.75
C ILE A 88 -5.52 -6.10 11.05
N ILE A 89 -5.91 -5.15 11.89
CA ILE A 89 -6.56 -5.44 13.18
C ILE A 89 -8.08 -5.54 13.05
N GLU A 90 -8.67 -4.89 12.05
CA GLU A 90 -10.09 -4.99 11.75
C GLU A 90 -10.33 -4.95 10.25
N GLN A 91 -11.31 -5.73 9.79
CA GLN A 91 -11.69 -5.79 8.39
C GLN A 91 -13.20 -5.99 8.27
N SER A 92 -13.85 -5.04 7.60
CA SER A 92 -15.24 -5.10 7.22
C SER A 92 -15.39 -4.71 5.75
N ILE A 93 -15.14 -5.64 4.84
CA ILE A 93 -15.20 -5.39 3.38
C ILE A 93 -16.00 -6.51 2.72
N ARG A 94 -16.54 -6.28 1.52
CA ARG A 94 -17.44 -7.22 0.81
C ARG A 94 -16.95 -8.67 0.78
N TYR A 95 -15.64 -8.89 0.73
CA TYR A 95 -15.00 -10.21 0.63
C TYR A 95 -14.39 -10.72 1.95
N GLN A 96 -14.76 -10.17 3.11
CA GLN A 96 -14.16 -10.53 4.41
C GLN A 96 -14.23 -12.02 4.79
N ASN A 97 -15.28 -12.71 4.36
CA ASN A 97 -15.47 -14.12 4.65
C ASN A 97 -14.63 -15.01 3.71
N SER A 98 -14.28 -14.49 2.54
CA SER A 98 -13.54 -15.19 1.50
C SER A 98 -12.03 -14.95 1.57
N ILE A 99 -11.63 -13.74 2.00
CA ILE A 99 -10.24 -13.31 2.07
C ILE A 99 -10.06 -12.54 3.38
N LYS A 100 -9.14 -12.98 4.23
CA LYS A 100 -8.72 -12.21 5.39
C LYS A 100 -7.35 -11.62 5.12
N LEU A 101 -7.26 -10.29 5.05
CA LEU A 101 -5.97 -9.60 5.02
C LEU A 101 -5.34 -9.68 6.42
N LEU A 102 -4.03 -9.89 6.47
CA LEU A 102 -3.30 -10.11 7.72
C LEU A 102 -2.37 -8.93 8.03
N GLY A 103 -1.80 -8.31 7.00
CA GLY A 103 -0.81 -7.25 7.16
C GLY A 103 0.12 -7.19 5.97
N GLY A 104 1.27 -6.59 6.17
CA GLY A 104 2.24 -6.42 5.12
C GLY A 104 3.40 -5.52 5.52
N TYR A 105 4.20 -5.16 4.54
CA TYR A 105 5.25 -4.17 4.70
C TYR A 105 5.47 -3.37 3.42
N ILE A 106 6.01 -2.17 3.59
CA ILE A 106 6.58 -1.34 2.54
C ILE A 106 8.06 -1.17 2.87
N GLU A 107 8.93 -1.42 1.91
CA GLU A 107 10.38 -1.36 2.06
C GLU A 107 10.97 -0.53 0.93
N VAL A 108 11.96 0.30 1.26
CA VAL A 108 12.67 1.17 0.33
C VAL A 108 14.15 0.89 0.43
N GLU A 109 14.74 0.51 -0.69
CA GLU A 109 16.16 0.23 -0.82
C GLU A 109 16.81 1.16 -1.84
N GLU A 110 18.09 1.45 -1.66
CA GLU A 110 18.84 2.21 -2.65
C GLU A 110 19.25 1.27 -3.79
N SER A 111 19.03 1.70 -5.04
CA SER A 111 19.34 0.93 -6.24
C SER A 111 20.46 1.56 -7.07
N GLY A 112 21.13 2.60 -6.55
CA GLY A 112 22.21 3.34 -7.20
C GLY A 112 21.75 4.59 -7.98
N ASN A 113 22.66 5.52 -8.28
CA ASN A 113 22.45 6.73 -9.10
C ASN A 113 21.14 7.49 -8.82
N ASN A 114 20.89 7.86 -7.56
CA ASN A 114 19.69 8.61 -7.16
C ASN A 114 18.37 7.87 -7.56
N LYS A 115 18.40 6.53 -7.54
CA LYS A 115 17.24 5.66 -7.73
C LYS A 115 17.04 4.77 -6.51
N SER A 116 15.78 4.46 -6.23
CA SER A 116 15.40 3.58 -5.13
C SER A 116 14.44 2.51 -5.63
N SER A 117 14.52 1.31 -5.06
CA SER A 117 13.53 0.26 -5.23
C SER A 117 12.52 0.32 -4.09
N VAL A 118 11.24 0.28 -4.42
CA VAL A 118 10.15 0.16 -3.45
C VAL A 118 9.54 -1.22 -3.58
N ASN A 119 9.53 -1.98 -2.49
CA ASN A 119 8.92 -3.29 -2.38
C ASN A 119 7.69 -3.21 -1.47
N MET A 120 6.55 -3.73 -1.92
CA MET A 120 5.34 -3.86 -1.11
C MET A 120 4.91 -5.31 -1.06
N VAL A 121 4.63 -5.78 0.15
CA VAL A 121 4.11 -7.12 0.40
C VAL A 121 2.84 -7.04 1.20
N THR A 122 1.82 -7.79 0.77
CA THR A 122 0.58 -8.00 1.54
C THR A 122 0.41 -9.49 1.83
N TYR A 123 0.19 -9.81 3.10
CA TYR A 123 -0.13 -11.14 3.59
C TYR A 123 -1.64 -11.32 3.70
N TYR A 124 -2.14 -12.48 3.29
CA TYR A 124 -3.56 -12.80 3.33
C TYR A 124 -3.81 -14.31 3.55
N ASP A 125 -5.00 -14.60 4.06
CA ASP A 125 -5.56 -15.94 4.22
C ASP A 125 -6.67 -16.14 3.17
N ASN A 126 -6.43 -17.06 2.23
CA ASN A 126 -7.39 -17.40 1.18
C ASN A 126 -8.34 -18.51 1.65
N ARG A 127 -9.59 -18.15 1.88
CA ARG A 127 -10.65 -19.04 2.40
C ARG A 127 -11.57 -19.55 1.30
N ILE A 128 -11.31 -19.20 0.05
CA ILE A 128 -12.10 -19.64 -1.10
C ILE A 128 -11.77 -21.11 -1.40
N ARG A 129 -12.80 -21.91 -1.68
CA ARG A 129 -12.69 -23.36 -1.97
C ARG A 129 -11.70 -23.67 -3.10
N PHE A 130 -11.76 -22.91 -4.20
CA PHE A 130 -10.88 -23.09 -5.36
C PHE A 130 -9.62 -22.19 -5.25
N LYS A 131 -8.65 -22.64 -4.44
CA LYS A 131 -7.48 -21.82 -4.04
C LYS A 131 -6.59 -21.34 -5.18
N LEU A 132 -6.44 -22.10 -6.27
CA LEU A 132 -5.56 -21.73 -7.39
C LEU A 132 -6.11 -20.53 -8.18
N ILE A 133 -7.34 -20.63 -8.66
CA ILE A 133 -8.01 -19.57 -9.45
C ILE A 133 -8.18 -18.32 -8.61
N SER A 134 -8.67 -18.49 -7.37
CA SER A 134 -8.82 -17.37 -6.44
C SER A 134 -7.46 -16.74 -6.07
N GLY A 135 -6.42 -17.55 -5.85
CA GLY A 135 -5.08 -17.06 -5.57
C GLY A 135 -4.52 -16.18 -6.70
N TYR A 136 -4.72 -16.56 -7.96
CA TYR A 136 -4.33 -15.74 -9.11
C TYR A 136 -5.06 -14.39 -9.12
N PHE A 137 -6.39 -14.41 -8.95
CA PHE A 137 -7.19 -13.18 -8.94
C PHE A 137 -6.83 -12.27 -7.77
N ILE A 138 -6.71 -12.80 -6.56
CA ILE A 138 -6.32 -12.04 -5.36
C ILE A 138 -4.95 -11.41 -5.55
N ASN A 139 -3.97 -12.17 -6.05
CA ASN A 139 -2.63 -11.68 -6.31
C ASN A 139 -2.65 -10.53 -7.33
N MET A 140 -3.42 -10.68 -8.42
CA MET A 140 -3.59 -9.62 -9.41
C MET A 140 -4.17 -8.34 -8.78
N VAL A 141 -5.26 -8.43 -8.02
CA VAL A 141 -5.88 -7.27 -7.38
C VAL A 141 -4.93 -6.57 -6.40
N ILE A 142 -4.22 -7.32 -5.55
CA ILE A 142 -3.22 -6.76 -4.63
C ILE A 142 -2.09 -6.06 -5.41
N LYS A 143 -1.59 -6.65 -6.49
CA LYS A 143 -0.55 -6.03 -7.33
C LYS A 143 -1.02 -4.74 -7.98
N ILE A 144 -2.28 -4.68 -8.43
CA ILE A 144 -2.87 -3.44 -8.98
C ILE A 144 -2.92 -2.36 -7.88
N MET A 145 -3.31 -2.72 -6.65
CA MET A 145 -3.28 -1.83 -5.49
C MET A 145 -1.87 -1.29 -5.21
N HIS A 146 -0.88 -2.17 -5.08
CA HIS A 146 0.51 -1.79 -4.83
C HIS A 146 1.03 -0.82 -5.91
N ARG A 147 0.79 -1.13 -7.19
CA ARG A 147 1.19 -0.27 -8.30
C ARG A 147 0.54 1.12 -8.21
N PHE A 148 -0.71 1.19 -7.79
CA PHE A 148 -1.37 2.48 -7.59
C PHE A 148 -0.67 3.34 -6.53
N VAL A 149 -0.33 2.76 -5.38
CA VAL A 149 0.41 3.47 -4.32
C VAL A 149 1.78 3.91 -4.82
N MET A 150 2.53 3.00 -5.44
CA MET A 150 3.88 3.29 -5.94
C MET A 150 3.87 4.38 -7.03
N ASN A 151 2.88 4.37 -7.92
CA ASN A 151 2.71 5.41 -8.93
C ASN A 151 2.41 6.78 -8.31
N ASP A 152 1.60 6.81 -7.25
CA ASP A 152 1.34 8.04 -6.51
C ASP A 152 2.62 8.57 -5.86
N MET A 153 3.38 7.71 -5.16
CA MET A 153 4.68 8.05 -4.58
C MET A 153 5.62 8.67 -5.63
N GLN A 154 5.75 8.04 -6.81
CA GLN A 154 6.57 8.56 -7.89
C GLN A 154 6.07 9.93 -8.38
N SER A 155 4.75 10.10 -8.51
CA SER A 155 4.19 11.33 -9.02
C SER A 155 4.34 12.53 -8.08
N GLN A 156 4.25 12.32 -6.76
CA GLN A 156 4.50 13.36 -5.76
C GLN A 156 5.95 13.88 -5.81
N LEU A 157 6.88 13.05 -6.25
CA LEU A 157 8.30 13.43 -6.41
C LEU A 157 8.55 14.23 -7.70
N GLY A 158 7.79 13.94 -8.77
CA GLY A 158 7.86 14.69 -10.04
C GLY A 158 7.34 16.13 -9.90
N VAL A 159 6.23 16.32 -9.19
CA VAL A 159 5.63 17.66 -8.96
C VAL A 159 6.56 18.57 -8.15
N ASN A 160 7.21 18.02 -7.12
CA ASN A 160 8.14 18.80 -6.29
C ASN A 160 9.45 19.16 -7.01
N SER A 161 9.85 18.38 -8.01
CA SER A 161 11.05 18.69 -8.81
C SER A 161 10.81 19.84 -9.78
N ALA A 162 9.59 19.97 -10.32
CA ALA A 162 9.19 21.10 -11.16
C ALA A 162 9.04 22.41 -10.35
N ASN A 163 8.45 22.36 -9.16
CA ASN A 163 8.29 23.55 -8.31
C ASN A 163 9.59 24.01 -7.62
N SER A 164 10.60 23.14 -7.48
CA SER A 164 11.92 23.55 -6.95
C SER A 164 12.78 24.26 -8.00
N ALA A 165 12.51 24.04 -9.30
CA ALA A 165 13.21 24.71 -10.39
C ALA A 165 12.72 26.17 -10.59
N THR A 166 11.57 26.54 -10.04
CA THR A 166 10.97 27.88 -10.21
C THR A 166 11.33 28.87 -9.08
N VAL A 167 12.06 28.43 -8.04
CA VAL A 167 12.37 29.26 -6.86
C VAL A 167 13.81 29.81 -6.87
N ILE A 168 14.60 29.54 -7.92
CA ILE A 168 15.99 30.04 -8.04
C ILE A 168 16.10 31.27 -8.96
N GLU A 169 15.01 31.74 -9.57
CA GLU A 169 14.97 33.03 -10.25
C GLU A 169 14.08 34.00 -9.47
N ASN A 170 14.69 34.76 -8.56
CA ASN A 170 14.38 36.16 -8.23
C ASN A 170 15.38 36.72 -7.23
#